data_AF-A0A8T2W6M2-F1
#
_entry.id   AF-A0A8T2W6M2-F1
#
_cell.length_a   1.000
_cell.length_b   1.000
_cell.length_c   1.000
_cell.angle_alpha   90.00
_cell.angle_beta   90.00
_cell.angle_gamma   90.00
#
_symmetry.space_group_name_H-M   'P 1'
#
loop_
_entity.id
_entity.type
_entity.pdbx_description
1 polymer ?
#
loop_
_entity_poly.entity_id
_entity_poly.type
_entity_poly.pdbx_seq_one_letter_code
_entity_poly.pdbx_strand_id
1 'polypeptide(L)'
;MSNKRGRDNIEDDDVSTAAMELGATLGRGLEMKLRALNRLRGLIDRHDDLYINQRALADADCAFHLVELLQDESDAVAVRSARVIASMTDHSAPAKAKLQNGPLIGLESSVAKVMLNPVQEDFLQAGAIPLLVGWLPLPVPQKNEVALQALTNLSSYNHEGKVAYLEALVDVVASGKYHCLEHLDDLIDGLHSTFSGGSSSSSGDDSILQLCEKVSQSVIQAAKLPGQVGEKAVAVLGTLCEHVPELAKELRTTTAGGCSESGIVSLVAKHLLLGSIQAQDTAARTLWYLTLGDENIFGPDGPLASQVEAIASVLRALVERSAKDEEEEDARIDLRRNSVDYHDSNKDGGEDDRGEVGGGSYHSRRSSYGGGGVDGFGPGLAAAAAVIEEVCFAEEAQRLLKAVIACNPELRIESGDISDKGASCCMM
;
A
#
# COMPACT_ATOMS: atom_id res chain seq x y z
N MET A 1 -36.54 -41.47 16.73
CA MET A 1 -35.40 -41.86 15.88
C MET A 1 -35.42 -40.97 14.65
N SER A 2 -34.66 -39.87 14.70
CA SER A 2 -34.59 -38.90 13.59
C SER A 2 -33.56 -39.39 12.58
N ASN A 3 -33.97 -39.59 11.34
CA ASN A 3 -33.10 -39.93 10.22
C ASN A 3 -32.21 -38.74 9.88
N LYS A 4 -31.04 -38.67 10.52
CA LYS A 4 -29.90 -37.87 10.08
C LYS A 4 -29.12 -38.75 9.09
N ARG A 5 -29.58 -38.83 7.85
CA ARG A 5 -28.91 -39.57 6.77
C ARG A 5 -28.61 -38.63 5.61
N GLY A 6 -27.32 -38.45 5.31
CA GLY A 6 -26.82 -38.33 3.95
C GLY A 6 -26.78 -36.94 3.32
N ARG A 7 -26.24 -35.91 4.00
CA ARG A 7 -25.80 -34.69 3.32
C ARG A 7 -24.29 -34.61 3.11
N ASP A 8 -23.53 -35.32 3.95
CA ASP A 8 -22.06 -35.24 3.96
C ASP A 8 -21.36 -35.93 2.76
N ASN A 9 -22.06 -36.72 1.93
CA ASN A 9 -21.44 -37.42 0.78
C ASN A 9 -21.72 -36.76 -0.59
N ILE A 10 -22.61 -35.77 -0.66
CA ILE A 10 -22.98 -35.15 -1.95
C ILE A 10 -21.99 -34.05 -2.34
N GLU A 11 -21.36 -33.41 -1.35
CA GLU A 11 -20.47 -32.27 -1.58
C GLU A 11 -19.09 -32.70 -2.11
N ASP A 12 -18.56 -33.85 -1.67
CA ASP A 12 -17.27 -34.40 -2.14
C ASP A 12 -17.30 -34.80 -3.63
N ASP A 13 -18.42 -35.36 -4.11
CA ASP A 13 -18.59 -35.74 -5.51
C ASP A 13 -18.63 -34.50 -6.43
N ASP A 14 -19.19 -33.39 -5.95
CA ASP A 14 -19.31 -32.15 -6.72
C ASP A 14 -17.97 -31.44 -6.94
N VAL A 15 -17.10 -31.43 -5.93
CA VAL A 15 -15.75 -30.86 -6.01
C VAL A 15 -14.88 -31.66 -6.97
N SER A 16 -14.85 -32.99 -6.80
CA SER A 16 -14.09 -33.90 -7.68
C SER A 16 -14.55 -33.78 -9.14
N THR A 17 -15.86 -33.74 -9.38
CA THR A 17 -16.41 -33.57 -10.73
C THR A 17 -16.01 -32.22 -11.32
N ALA A 18 -16.06 -31.13 -10.55
CA ALA A 18 -15.68 -29.80 -11.04
C ALA A 18 -14.19 -29.70 -11.38
N ALA A 19 -13.31 -30.30 -10.58
CA ALA A 19 -11.88 -30.38 -10.85
C ALA A 19 -11.58 -31.20 -12.12
N MET A 20 -12.20 -32.37 -12.26
CA MET A 20 -12.10 -33.19 -13.47
C MET A 20 -12.58 -32.46 -14.73
N GLU A 21 -13.70 -31.73 -14.63
CA GLU A 21 -14.22 -30.92 -15.72
C GLU A 21 -13.24 -29.82 -16.12
N LEU A 22 -12.63 -29.13 -15.15
CA LEU A 22 -11.61 -28.11 -15.41
C LEU A 22 -10.40 -28.71 -16.14
N GLY A 23 -9.81 -29.78 -15.62
CA GLY A 23 -8.65 -30.44 -16.23
C GLY A 23 -8.94 -30.91 -17.67
N ALA A 24 -10.17 -31.37 -17.93
CA ALA A 24 -10.60 -31.77 -19.27
C ALA A 24 -10.80 -30.61 -20.26
N THR A 25 -10.80 -29.35 -19.79
CA THR A 25 -11.03 -28.17 -20.64
C THR A 25 -9.80 -27.61 -21.33
N LEU A 26 -8.59 -28.01 -20.93
CA LEU A 26 -7.35 -27.60 -21.60
C LEU A 26 -7.37 -28.06 -23.07
N GLY A 27 -7.45 -27.12 -24.00
CA GLY A 27 -7.61 -27.37 -25.45
C GLY A 27 -9.05 -27.61 -25.94
N ARG A 28 -10.08 -27.41 -25.10
CA ARG A 28 -11.49 -27.48 -25.51
C ARG A 28 -12.07 -26.10 -25.87
N GLY A 29 -13.29 -26.12 -26.40
CA GLY A 29 -14.00 -24.92 -26.83
C GLY A 29 -14.34 -23.96 -25.67
N LEU A 30 -14.45 -22.67 -26.02
CA LEU A 30 -14.72 -21.54 -25.12
C LEU A 30 -15.85 -21.81 -24.10
N GLU A 31 -16.99 -22.30 -24.55
CA GLU A 31 -18.17 -22.51 -23.69
C GLU A 31 -17.93 -23.53 -22.58
N MET A 32 -17.16 -24.58 -22.86
CA MET A 32 -16.83 -25.60 -21.85
C MET A 32 -15.93 -25.02 -20.76
N LYS A 33 -14.90 -24.25 -21.15
CA LYS A 33 -14.00 -23.54 -20.22
C LYS A 33 -14.79 -22.60 -19.32
N LEU A 34 -15.65 -21.76 -19.90
CA LEU A 34 -16.48 -20.83 -19.13
C LEU A 34 -17.46 -21.52 -18.19
N ARG A 35 -18.06 -22.64 -18.62
CA ARG A 35 -18.95 -23.45 -17.77
C ARG A 35 -18.21 -24.04 -16.58
N ALA A 36 -17.04 -24.66 -16.81
CA ALA A 36 -16.22 -25.25 -15.76
C ALA A 36 -15.77 -24.19 -14.73
N LEU A 37 -15.28 -23.04 -15.20
CA LEU A 37 -14.87 -21.94 -14.32
C LEU A 37 -16.04 -21.38 -13.50
N ASN A 38 -17.24 -21.29 -14.07
CA ASN A 38 -18.43 -20.87 -13.32
C ASN A 38 -18.85 -21.89 -12.26
N ARG A 39 -18.76 -23.18 -12.57
CA ARG A 39 -19.04 -24.26 -11.61
C ARG A 39 -18.07 -24.18 -10.43
N LEU A 40 -16.77 -24.10 -10.69
CA LEU A 40 -15.74 -23.95 -9.65
C LEU A 40 -16.01 -22.76 -8.75
N ARG A 41 -16.28 -21.59 -9.34
CA ARG A 41 -16.60 -20.39 -8.55
C ARG A 41 -17.83 -20.57 -7.66
N GLY A 42 -18.83 -21.34 -8.11
CA GLY A 42 -20.04 -21.62 -7.35
C GLY A 42 -19.82 -22.53 -6.14
N LEU A 43 -18.72 -23.27 -6.09
CA LEU A 43 -18.36 -24.14 -4.97
C LEU A 43 -17.61 -23.40 -3.84
N ILE A 44 -17.11 -22.19 -4.10
CA ILE A 44 -16.34 -21.41 -3.14
C ILE A 44 -17.32 -20.72 -2.17
N ASP A 45 -17.37 -21.18 -0.93
CA ASP A 45 -18.11 -20.52 0.14
C ASP A 45 -17.22 -19.48 0.84
N ARG A 46 -17.66 -18.22 0.85
CA ARG A 46 -16.96 -17.12 1.52
C ARG A 46 -17.09 -17.17 3.03
N HIS A 47 -18.03 -17.94 3.57
CA HIS A 47 -18.25 -18.08 5.00
C HIS A 47 -17.59 -19.33 5.61
N ASP A 48 -17.03 -20.21 4.77
CA ASP A 48 -16.28 -21.37 5.22
C ASP A 48 -14.90 -20.95 5.75
N ASP A 49 -14.72 -21.01 7.07
CA ASP A 49 -13.46 -20.69 7.74
C ASP A 49 -12.51 -21.89 7.87
N LEU A 50 -12.93 -23.07 7.41
CA LEU A 50 -12.09 -24.25 7.28
C LEU A 50 -11.54 -24.40 5.86
N TYR A 51 -12.10 -23.68 4.89
CA TYR A 51 -11.70 -23.67 3.48
C TYR A 51 -11.77 -25.08 2.84
N ILE A 52 -12.79 -25.86 3.16
CA ILE A 52 -12.94 -27.27 2.77
C ILE A 52 -12.91 -27.40 1.25
N ASN A 53 -13.78 -26.66 0.55
CA ASN A 53 -13.87 -26.73 -0.90
C ASN A 53 -12.64 -26.14 -1.58
N GLN A 54 -12.07 -25.03 -1.07
CA GLN A 54 -10.85 -24.47 -1.65
C GLN A 54 -9.68 -25.47 -1.54
N ARG A 55 -9.50 -26.12 -0.39
CA ARG A 55 -8.44 -27.13 -0.17
C ARG A 55 -8.62 -28.33 -1.09
N ALA A 56 -9.83 -28.90 -1.13
CA ALA A 56 -10.10 -30.05 -1.98
C ALA A 56 -9.93 -29.75 -3.49
N LEU A 57 -10.22 -28.52 -3.92
CA LEU A 57 -9.91 -28.08 -5.28
C LEU A 57 -8.40 -27.92 -5.53
N ALA A 58 -7.66 -27.39 -4.55
CA ALA A 58 -6.20 -27.26 -4.62
C ALA A 58 -5.52 -28.63 -4.69
N ASP A 59 -5.93 -29.56 -3.84
CA ASP A 59 -5.46 -30.96 -3.81
C ASP A 59 -5.74 -31.70 -5.14
N ALA A 60 -6.71 -31.23 -5.92
CA ALA A 60 -7.07 -31.76 -7.24
C ALA A 60 -6.39 -30.99 -8.40
N ASP A 61 -5.25 -30.35 -8.16
CA ASP A 61 -4.43 -29.62 -9.14
C ASP A 61 -5.16 -28.45 -9.84
N CYS A 62 -6.26 -27.93 -9.26
CA CYS A 62 -6.97 -26.81 -9.88
C CYS A 62 -6.11 -25.55 -9.99
N ALA A 63 -5.15 -25.34 -9.07
CA ALA A 63 -4.25 -24.20 -9.11
C ALA A 63 -3.45 -24.16 -10.43
N PHE A 64 -2.81 -25.27 -10.80
CA PHE A 64 -2.09 -25.41 -12.06
C PHE A 64 -2.98 -25.12 -13.28
N HIS A 65 -4.15 -25.76 -13.34
CA HIS A 65 -5.07 -25.59 -14.47
C HIS A 65 -5.61 -24.17 -14.61
N LEU A 66 -5.91 -23.49 -13.49
CA LEU A 66 -6.37 -22.11 -13.51
C LEU A 66 -5.26 -21.15 -13.98
N VAL A 67 -4.01 -21.39 -13.57
CA VAL A 67 -2.86 -20.59 -14.01
C VAL A 67 -2.60 -20.77 -15.51
N GLU A 68 -2.67 -22.00 -16.03
CA GLU A 68 -2.61 -22.26 -17.48
C GLU A 68 -3.70 -21.49 -18.24
N LEU A 69 -4.93 -21.46 -17.71
CA LEU A 69 -6.04 -20.72 -18.32
C LEU A 69 -5.89 -19.19 -18.24
N LEU A 70 -4.95 -18.63 -17.46
CA LEU A 70 -4.61 -17.20 -17.56
C LEU A 70 -3.97 -16.89 -18.92
N GLN A 71 -3.29 -17.84 -19.55
CA GLN A 71 -2.65 -17.65 -20.85
C GLN A 71 -3.57 -17.98 -22.03
N ASP A 72 -4.86 -18.25 -21.78
CA ASP A 72 -5.82 -18.59 -22.82
C ASP A 72 -5.97 -17.46 -23.85
N GLU A 73 -6.07 -17.83 -25.14
CA GLU A 73 -6.27 -16.88 -26.24
C GLU A 73 -7.56 -16.05 -26.07
N SER A 74 -8.56 -16.60 -25.37
CA SER A 74 -9.78 -15.89 -25.06
C SER A 74 -9.65 -15.08 -23.78
N ASP A 75 -9.66 -13.74 -23.91
CA ASP A 75 -9.74 -12.82 -22.78
C ASP A 75 -10.87 -13.14 -21.80
N ALA A 76 -12.01 -13.64 -22.31
CA ALA A 76 -13.14 -14.03 -21.47
C ALA A 76 -12.81 -15.21 -20.54
N VAL A 77 -12.01 -16.17 -21.02
CA VAL A 77 -11.52 -17.31 -20.23
C VAL A 77 -10.47 -16.84 -19.24
N ALA A 78 -9.45 -16.10 -19.71
CA ALA A 78 -8.37 -15.59 -18.87
C ALA A 78 -8.91 -14.76 -17.70
N VAL A 79 -9.77 -13.76 -17.98
CA VAL A 79 -10.40 -12.92 -16.94
C VAL A 79 -11.27 -13.77 -16.00
N ARG A 80 -12.00 -14.76 -16.52
CA ARG A 80 -12.81 -15.63 -15.67
C ARG A 80 -11.94 -16.49 -14.78
N SER A 81 -10.81 -17.00 -15.28
CA SER A 81 -9.84 -17.76 -14.50
C SER A 81 -9.28 -16.91 -13.36
N ALA A 82 -8.81 -15.69 -13.65
CA ALA A 82 -8.31 -14.78 -12.63
C ALA A 82 -9.35 -14.45 -11.55
N ARG A 83 -10.66 -14.35 -11.89
CA ARG A 83 -11.74 -14.20 -10.89
C ARG A 83 -11.92 -15.43 -10.01
N VAL A 84 -11.72 -16.64 -10.56
CA VAL A 84 -11.75 -17.88 -9.77
C VAL A 84 -10.55 -17.91 -8.84
N ILE A 85 -9.34 -17.60 -9.33
CA ILE A 85 -8.12 -17.48 -8.50
C ILE A 85 -8.37 -16.50 -7.35
N ALA A 86 -8.82 -15.27 -7.65
CA ALA A 86 -9.15 -14.28 -6.63
C ALA A 86 -10.16 -14.81 -5.60
N SER A 87 -11.17 -15.59 -6.02
CA SER A 87 -12.15 -16.16 -5.09
C SER A 87 -11.55 -17.29 -4.25
N MET A 88 -10.67 -18.12 -4.83
CA MET A 88 -10.03 -19.24 -4.15
C MET A 88 -8.99 -18.78 -3.15
N THR A 89 -8.33 -17.66 -3.39
CA THR A 89 -7.28 -17.09 -2.52
C THR A 89 -7.83 -16.08 -1.52
N ASP A 90 -9.12 -15.75 -1.59
CA ASP A 90 -9.75 -14.82 -0.66
C ASP A 90 -9.85 -15.43 0.74
N HIS A 91 -9.56 -14.65 1.79
CA HIS A 91 -9.83 -15.08 3.15
C HIS A 91 -11.33 -15.15 3.41
N SER A 92 -11.75 -16.11 4.22
CA SER A 92 -13.15 -16.23 4.61
C SER A 92 -13.62 -14.97 5.33
N ALA A 93 -14.89 -14.62 5.18
CA ALA A 93 -15.48 -13.46 5.84
C ALA A 93 -15.29 -13.51 7.38
N PRO A 94 -15.42 -14.67 8.07
CA PRO A 94 -15.08 -14.77 9.49
C PRO A 94 -13.60 -14.50 9.79
N ALA A 95 -12.67 -14.96 8.95
CA ALA A 95 -11.25 -14.70 9.13
C ALA A 95 -10.93 -13.21 8.97
N LYS A 96 -11.45 -12.56 7.92
CA LYS A 96 -11.33 -11.11 7.70
C LYS A 96 -11.89 -10.31 8.87
N ALA A 97 -13.09 -10.65 9.35
CA ALA A 97 -13.68 -9.97 10.50
C ALA A 97 -12.83 -10.10 11.76
N LYS A 98 -12.20 -11.27 12.00
CA LYS A 98 -11.27 -11.46 13.13
C LYS A 98 -9.99 -10.64 12.98
N LEU A 99 -9.45 -10.53 11.76
CA LEU A 99 -8.25 -9.75 11.47
C LEU A 99 -8.49 -8.24 11.61
N GLN A 100 -9.64 -7.75 11.13
CA GLN A 100 -10.03 -6.34 11.21
C GLN A 100 -10.31 -5.87 12.64
N ASN A 101 -10.89 -6.74 13.48
CA ASN A 101 -11.20 -6.38 14.87
C ASN A 101 -9.98 -6.44 15.82
N GLY A 102 -8.80 -6.81 15.30
CA GLY A 102 -7.54 -6.86 16.05
C GLY A 102 -7.56 -7.82 17.25
N PRO A 103 -6.44 -7.96 17.98
CA PRO A 103 -6.52 -8.51 19.33
C PRO A 103 -7.35 -7.53 20.15
N LEU A 104 -8.48 -7.98 20.70
CA LEU A 104 -9.20 -7.23 21.73
C LEU A 104 -8.21 -6.92 22.85
N ILE A 105 -7.67 -5.71 22.87
CA ILE A 105 -6.78 -5.19 23.91
C ILE A 105 -7.53 -5.37 25.24
N GLY A 106 -7.15 -6.37 26.02
CA GLY A 106 -7.79 -6.71 27.30
C GLY A 106 -8.19 -8.18 27.51
N LEU A 107 -8.04 -9.09 26.52
CA LEU A 107 -8.22 -10.53 26.74
C LEU A 107 -6.87 -11.25 26.69
N GLU A 108 -6.16 -11.21 27.81
CA GLU A 108 -5.03 -12.10 28.06
C GLU A 108 -5.46 -13.57 27.86
N SER A 109 -4.68 -14.32 27.08
CA SER A 109 -4.58 -15.80 27.03
C SER A 109 -5.39 -16.65 26.03
N SER A 110 -6.21 -16.12 25.12
CA SER A 110 -6.73 -16.97 24.00
C SER A 110 -7.06 -16.19 22.73
N VAL A 111 -6.04 -15.66 22.06
CA VAL A 111 -6.22 -15.22 20.67
C VAL A 111 -6.52 -16.48 19.85
N ALA A 112 -7.80 -16.70 19.52
CA ALA A 112 -8.19 -17.77 18.62
C ALA A 112 -7.38 -17.61 17.33
N LYS A 113 -6.49 -18.58 17.06
CA LYS A 113 -5.60 -18.55 15.90
C LYS A 113 -6.46 -18.34 14.65
N VAL A 114 -6.31 -17.20 13.98
CA VAL A 114 -7.01 -16.95 12.72
C VAL A 114 -6.47 -17.94 11.70
N MET A 115 -7.37 -18.71 11.10
CA MET A 115 -7.04 -19.59 9.98
C MET A 115 -6.96 -18.74 8.71
N LEU A 116 -5.74 -18.49 8.24
CA LEU A 116 -5.50 -17.89 6.94
C LEU A 116 -5.83 -18.89 5.83
N ASN A 117 -6.01 -18.39 4.62
CA ASN A 117 -6.37 -19.22 3.48
C ASN A 117 -5.14 -20.04 3.04
N PRO A 118 -5.15 -21.37 3.17
CA PRO A 118 -3.97 -22.18 2.89
C PRO A 118 -3.68 -22.31 1.40
N VAL A 119 -4.65 -22.02 0.53
CA VAL A 119 -4.55 -22.26 -0.92
C VAL A 119 -3.74 -21.17 -1.63
N GLN A 120 -3.40 -20.08 -0.93
CA GLN A 120 -2.55 -19.04 -1.49
C GLN A 120 -1.21 -19.62 -1.97
N GLU A 121 -0.61 -20.55 -1.22
CA GLU A 121 0.69 -21.16 -1.55
C GLU A 121 0.66 -21.98 -2.84
N ASP A 122 -0.41 -22.74 -3.08
CA ASP A 122 -0.56 -23.55 -4.30
C ASP A 122 -0.53 -22.68 -5.58
N PHE A 123 -1.16 -21.51 -5.53
CA PHE A 123 -1.15 -20.56 -6.65
C PHE A 123 0.18 -19.81 -6.81
N LEU A 124 0.92 -19.59 -5.72
CA LEU A 124 2.28 -19.08 -5.78
C LEU A 124 3.19 -20.06 -6.50
N GLN A 125 3.17 -21.33 -6.08
CA GLN A 125 3.97 -22.40 -6.67
C GLN A 125 3.60 -22.66 -8.13
N ALA A 126 2.32 -22.51 -8.48
CA ALA A 126 1.86 -22.61 -9.87
C ALA A 126 2.30 -21.44 -10.76
N GLY A 127 2.83 -20.34 -10.20
CA GLY A 127 3.32 -19.19 -10.97
C GLY A 127 2.24 -18.18 -11.37
N ALA A 128 1.17 -18.03 -10.58
CA ALA A 128 0.08 -17.10 -10.88
C ALA A 128 0.55 -15.63 -10.91
N ILE A 129 1.42 -15.23 -9.98
CA ILE A 129 1.79 -13.83 -9.76
C ILE A 129 2.43 -13.18 -11.00
N PRO A 130 3.51 -13.71 -11.60
CA PRO A 130 4.13 -13.06 -12.76
C PRO A 130 3.17 -12.81 -13.93
N LEU A 131 2.22 -13.73 -14.16
CA LEU A 131 1.21 -13.59 -15.20
C LEU A 131 0.21 -12.48 -14.89
N LEU A 132 -0.30 -12.43 -13.66
CA LEU A 132 -1.24 -11.40 -13.21
C LEU A 132 -0.59 -10.01 -13.19
N VAL A 133 0.66 -9.90 -12.73
CA VAL A 133 1.43 -8.66 -12.77
C VAL A 133 1.66 -8.18 -14.19
N GLY A 134 1.91 -9.11 -15.12
CA GLY A 134 2.01 -8.83 -16.55
C GLY A 134 0.73 -8.22 -17.17
N TRP A 135 -0.42 -8.33 -16.51
CA TRP A 135 -1.68 -7.73 -16.97
C TRP A 135 -1.87 -6.28 -16.52
N LEU A 136 -1.32 -5.87 -15.38
CA LEU A 136 -1.41 -4.49 -14.89
C LEU A 136 -1.05 -3.40 -15.93
N PRO A 137 0.00 -3.56 -16.79
CA PRO A 137 0.29 -2.63 -17.88
C PRO A 137 -0.68 -2.60 -19.04
N LEU A 138 -1.57 -3.58 -19.15
CA LEU A 138 -2.41 -3.68 -20.33
C LEU A 138 -3.48 -2.59 -20.29
N PRO A 139 -3.84 -2.00 -21.45
CA PRO A 139 -4.91 -1.02 -21.54
C PRO A 139 -6.30 -1.69 -21.53
N VAL A 140 -6.49 -2.71 -20.69
CA VAL A 140 -7.72 -3.50 -20.59
C VAL A 140 -8.21 -3.43 -19.14
N PRO A 141 -9.06 -2.44 -18.79
CA PRO A 141 -9.44 -2.17 -17.40
C PRO A 141 -9.97 -3.40 -16.65
N GLN A 142 -10.72 -4.26 -17.34
CA GLN A 142 -11.27 -5.47 -16.76
C GLN A 142 -10.19 -6.50 -16.38
N LYS A 143 -9.09 -6.62 -17.15
CA LYS A 143 -7.96 -7.48 -16.78
C LYS A 143 -7.23 -6.90 -15.58
N ASN A 144 -7.01 -5.58 -15.56
CA ASN A 144 -6.29 -4.90 -14.50
C ASN A 144 -7.04 -5.02 -13.16
N GLU A 145 -8.35 -4.75 -13.16
CA GLU A 145 -9.21 -4.85 -11.95
C GLU A 145 -9.16 -6.25 -11.35
N VAL A 146 -9.33 -7.29 -12.18
CA VAL A 146 -9.35 -8.67 -11.70
C VAL A 146 -7.96 -9.16 -11.33
N ALA A 147 -6.91 -8.74 -12.06
CA ALA A 147 -5.54 -9.06 -11.70
C ALA A 147 -5.16 -8.45 -10.35
N LEU A 148 -5.49 -7.17 -10.13
CA LEU A 148 -5.26 -6.49 -8.86
C LEU A 148 -6.00 -7.21 -7.73
N GLN A 149 -7.28 -7.55 -7.91
CA GLN A 149 -8.03 -8.31 -6.92
C GLN A 149 -7.36 -9.66 -6.58
N ALA A 150 -6.92 -10.41 -7.59
CA ALA A 150 -6.24 -11.68 -7.39
C ALA A 150 -4.89 -11.51 -6.67
N LEU A 151 -4.11 -10.49 -7.05
CA LEU A 151 -2.81 -10.17 -6.46
C LEU A 151 -2.95 -9.73 -4.99
N THR A 152 -3.93 -8.88 -4.69
CA THR A 152 -4.25 -8.49 -3.31
C THR A 152 -4.61 -9.72 -2.48
N ASN A 153 -5.45 -10.61 -2.99
CA ASN A 153 -5.85 -11.82 -2.26
C ASN A 153 -4.71 -12.83 -2.11
N LEU A 154 -3.83 -12.97 -3.11
CA LEU A 154 -2.64 -13.82 -3.04
C LEU A 154 -1.59 -13.32 -2.04
N SER A 155 -1.47 -12.00 -1.90
CA SER A 155 -0.47 -11.35 -1.03
C SER A 155 -1.00 -10.98 0.36
N SER A 156 -2.32 -11.08 0.58
CA SER A 156 -2.96 -10.79 1.87
C SER A 156 -2.44 -11.73 2.95
N TYR A 157 -1.82 -11.18 3.99
CA TYR A 157 -1.20 -11.89 5.12
C TYR A 157 -0.22 -13.02 4.72
N ASN A 158 0.29 -13.00 3.48
CA ASN A 158 1.19 -13.99 2.93
C ASN A 158 2.51 -13.31 2.51
N HIS A 159 3.56 -13.48 3.32
CA HIS A 159 4.85 -12.84 3.08
C HIS A 159 5.50 -13.29 1.77
N GLU A 160 5.50 -14.59 1.49
CA GLU A 160 6.05 -15.14 0.24
C GLU A 160 5.29 -14.58 -0.98
N GLY A 161 3.97 -14.45 -0.86
CA GLY A 161 3.15 -13.82 -1.89
C GLY A 161 3.47 -12.34 -2.12
N LYS A 162 3.73 -11.57 -1.05
CA LYS A 162 4.20 -10.18 -1.17
C LYS A 162 5.56 -10.08 -1.83
N VAL A 163 6.51 -10.95 -1.45
CA VAL A 163 7.86 -10.97 -2.03
C VAL A 163 7.80 -11.32 -3.52
N ALA A 164 7.08 -12.37 -3.91
CA ALA A 164 6.91 -12.74 -5.31
C ALA A 164 6.19 -11.65 -6.12
N TYR A 165 5.21 -10.95 -5.52
CA TYR A 165 4.56 -9.81 -6.16
C TYR A 165 5.53 -8.66 -6.39
N LEU A 166 6.35 -8.33 -5.38
CA LEU A 166 7.38 -7.30 -5.47
C LEU A 166 8.40 -7.63 -6.57
N GLU A 167 8.93 -8.86 -6.60
CA GLU A 167 9.86 -9.32 -7.66
C GLU A 167 9.27 -9.14 -9.06
N ALA A 168 8.03 -9.60 -9.28
CA ALA A 168 7.38 -9.46 -10.56
C ALA A 168 7.11 -7.99 -10.96
N LEU A 169 6.79 -7.11 -9.99
CA LEU A 169 6.64 -5.67 -10.24
C LEU A 169 7.96 -5.02 -10.64
N VAL A 170 9.07 -5.41 -10.00
CA VAL A 170 10.41 -4.92 -10.35
C VAL A 170 10.74 -5.25 -11.80
N ASP A 171 10.48 -6.47 -12.24
CA ASP A 171 10.72 -6.87 -13.63
C ASP A 171 9.89 -6.03 -14.62
N VAL A 172 8.62 -5.75 -14.28
CA VAL A 172 7.75 -4.89 -15.11
C VAL A 172 8.26 -3.45 -15.14
N VAL A 173 8.67 -2.87 -14.01
CA VAL A 173 9.24 -1.52 -13.95
C VAL A 173 10.56 -1.44 -14.71
N ALA A 174 11.45 -2.44 -14.55
CA ALA A 174 12.70 -2.55 -15.28
C ALA A 174 12.50 -2.63 -16.81
N SER A 175 11.37 -3.20 -17.25
CA SER A 175 10.97 -3.21 -18.67
C SER A 175 10.45 -1.87 -19.20
N GLY A 176 10.41 -0.82 -18.38
CA GLY A 176 9.97 0.53 -18.75
C GLY A 176 8.46 0.78 -18.62
N LYS A 177 7.73 -0.11 -17.94
CA LYS A 177 6.28 0.00 -17.75
C LYS A 177 5.96 0.59 -16.37
N TYR A 178 6.04 1.92 -16.28
CA TYR A 178 6.04 2.65 -15.00
C TYR A 178 4.67 2.94 -14.38
N HIS A 179 3.56 2.57 -15.03
CA HIS A 179 2.22 2.64 -14.43
C HIS A 179 2.11 1.72 -13.18
N CYS A 180 2.99 0.73 -13.04
CA CYS A 180 3.07 -0.15 -11.88
C CYS A 180 3.73 0.48 -10.64
N LEU A 181 4.28 1.71 -10.72
CA LEU A 181 4.98 2.33 -9.58
C LEU A 181 4.08 2.55 -8.36
N GLU A 182 2.78 2.79 -8.55
CA GLU A 182 1.82 2.95 -7.44
C GLU A 182 1.70 1.66 -6.62
N HIS A 183 1.58 0.51 -7.30
CA HIS A 183 1.51 -0.79 -6.63
C HIS A 183 2.80 -1.16 -5.90
N LEU A 184 3.93 -0.63 -6.37
CA LEU A 184 5.23 -0.85 -5.75
C LEU A 184 5.31 -0.13 -4.41
N ASP A 185 4.85 1.11 -4.34
CA ASP A 185 4.82 1.93 -3.11
C ASP A 185 3.97 1.26 -2.02
N ASP A 186 2.72 0.92 -2.34
CA ASP A 186 1.77 0.26 -1.43
C ASP A 186 2.35 -1.05 -0.85
N LEU A 187 3.07 -1.81 -1.68
CA LEU A 187 3.62 -3.11 -1.29
C LEU A 187 4.85 -2.97 -0.39
N ILE A 188 5.70 -1.96 -0.63
CA ILE A 188 6.87 -1.68 0.21
C ILE A 188 6.44 -1.26 1.62
N ASP A 189 5.44 -0.38 1.73
CA ASP A 189 4.87 0.02 3.02
C ASP A 189 4.28 -1.21 3.76
N GLY A 190 3.57 -2.07 3.02
CA GLY A 190 3.04 -3.33 3.54
C GLY A 190 4.08 -4.37 4.00
N LEU A 191 5.34 -4.25 3.56
CA LEU A 191 6.47 -5.08 4.01
C LEU A 191 7.16 -4.52 5.27
N HIS A 192 6.96 -3.26 5.62
CA HIS A 192 7.55 -2.67 6.83
C HIS A 192 7.13 -3.38 8.12
N SER A 193 5.87 -3.79 8.20
CA SER A 193 5.37 -4.62 9.30
C SER A 193 6.16 -5.94 9.49
N THR A 194 6.77 -6.46 8.41
CA THR A 194 7.64 -7.64 8.47
C THR A 194 9.10 -7.30 8.78
N PHE A 195 9.63 -6.14 8.36
CA PHE A 195 10.99 -5.70 8.67
C PHE A 195 11.22 -5.44 10.16
N SER A 196 10.23 -4.86 10.84
CA SER A 196 10.33 -4.48 12.26
C SER A 196 10.15 -5.66 13.23
N GLY A 197 9.87 -6.86 12.71
CA GLY A 197 9.50 -8.06 13.44
C GLY A 197 10.65 -8.88 14.04
N GLY A 198 11.78 -8.28 14.41
CA GLY A 198 12.72 -8.70 15.47
C GLY A 198 13.18 -10.16 15.61
N SER A 199 12.93 -11.08 14.68
CA SER A 199 13.46 -12.44 14.75
C SER A 199 14.85 -12.45 14.11
N SER A 200 15.87 -12.58 14.95
CA SER A 200 17.31 -12.55 14.64
C SER A 200 17.83 -13.70 13.75
N SER A 201 16.98 -14.29 12.90
CA SER A 201 17.41 -15.23 11.87
C SER A 201 17.98 -14.46 10.68
N SER A 202 19.29 -14.29 10.68
CA SER A 202 20.08 -13.49 9.73
C SER A 202 19.97 -13.90 8.25
N SER A 203 19.23 -14.97 7.90
CA SER A 203 19.12 -15.44 6.52
C SER A 203 17.95 -14.81 5.74
N GLY A 204 16.92 -14.31 6.42
CA GLY A 204 15.76 -13.70 5.76
C GLY A 204 16.04 -12.27 5.29
N ASP A 205 16.76 -11.50 6.12
CA ASP A 205 17.01 -10.07 5.90
C ASP A 205 17.86 -9.82 4.65
N ASP A 206 18.85 -10.68 4.37
CA ASP A 206 19.72 -10.55 3.20
C ASP A 206 18.95 -10.67 1.87
N SER A 207 17.95 -11.55 1.80
CA SER A 207 17.18 -11.75 0.57
C SER A 207 16.29 -10.54 0.27
N ILE A 208 15.70 -9.94 1.31
CA ILE A 208 14.85 -8.77 1.13
C ILE A 208 15.70 -7.53 0.82
N LEU A 209 16.88 -7.37 1.44
CA LEU A 209 17.79 -6.29 1.09
C LEU A 209 18.21 -6.37 -0.39
N GLN A 210 18.58 -7.55 -0.89
CA GLN A 210 18.88 -7.76 -2.30
C GLN A 210 17.69 -7.43 -3.22
N LEU A 211 16.47 -7.72 -2.77
CA LEU A 211 15.27 -7.33 -3.50
C LEU A 211 15.10 -5.81 -3.51
N CYS A 212 15.23 -5.15 -2.36
CA CYS A 212 15.17 -3.69 -2.26
C CYS A 212 16.27 -3.00 -3.09
N GLU A 213 17.47 -3.58 -3.19
CA GLU A 213 18.53 -3.12 -4.10
C GLU A 213 18.06 -3.20 -5.57
N LYS A 214 17.51 -4.33 -6.01
CA LYS A 214 16.96 -4.47 -7.39
C LYS A 214 15.82 -3.50 -7.66
N VAL A 215 14.92 -3.32 -6.69
CA VAL A 215 13.84 -2.33 -6.76
C VAL A 215 14.45 -0.94 -6.96
N SER A 216 15.39 -0.55 -6.10
CA SER A 216 16.02 0.77 -6.15
C SER A 216 16.68 1.04 -7.50
N GLN A 217 17.39 0.07 -8.09
CA GLN A 217 18.01 0.22 -9.40
C GLN A 217 16.98 0.53 -10.49
N SER A 218 15.85 -0.19 -10.49
CA SER A 218 14.77 -0.01 -11.46
C SER A 218 14.07 1.34 -11.28
N VAL A 219 13.79 1.71 -10.03
CA VAL A 219 13.14 2.98 -9.68
C VAL A 219 14.06 4.17 -9.97
N ILE A 220 15.37 4.05 -9.78
CA ILE A 220 16.34 5.10 -10.14
C ILE A 220 16.32 5.40 -11.64
N GLN A 221 16.13 4.39 -12.50
CA GLN A 221 15.96 4.65 -13.93
C GLN A 221 14.66 5.39 -14.23
N ALA A 222 13.56 5.02 -13.56
CA ALA A 222 12.29 5.72 -13.66
C ALA A 222 12.38 7.18 -13.18
N ALA A 223 13.10 7.43 -12.07
CA ALA A 223 13.30 8.75 -11.48
C ALA A 223 14.07 9.72 -12.39
N LYS A 224 14.82 9.23 -13.38
CA LYS A 224 15.48 10.07 -14.39
C LYS A 224 14.51 10.65 -15.42
N LEU A 225 13.31 10.08 -15.54
CA LEU A 225 12.30 10.53 -16.50
C LEU A 225 11.61 11.80 -16.00
N PRO A 226 11.21 12.71 -16.91
CA PRO A 226 10.47 13.91 -16.53
C PRO A 226 9.00 13.62 -16.22
N GLY A 227 8.36 14.55 -15.49
CA GLY A 227 6.92 14.51 -15.20
C GLY A 227 6.54 13.42 -14.18
N GLN A 228 5.27 13.06 -14.17
CA GLN A 228 4.66 12.21 -13.14
C GLN A 228 5.39 10.87 -12.88
N VAL A 229 6.00 10.28 -13.91
CA VAL A 229 6.76 9.03 -13.75
C VAL A 229 7.98 9.23 -12.85
N GLY A 230 8.75 10.28 -13.10
CA GLY A 230 9.92 10.59 -12.27
C GLY A 230 9.53 10.98 -10.85
N GLU A 231 8.46 11.77 -10.71
CA GLU A 231 7.93 12.20 -9.42
C GLU A 231 7.47 11.00 -8.57
N LYS A 232 6.70 10.07 -9.13
CA LYS A 232 6.29 8.83 -8.46
C LYS A 232 7.46 7.92 -8.11
N ALA A 233 8.45 7.83 -9.00
CA ALA A 233 9.65 7.05 -8.73
C ALA A 233 10.46 7.63 -7.55
N VAL A 234 10.51 8.96 -7.41
CA VAL A 234 11.10 9.59 -6.21
C VAL A 234 10.30 9.26 -4.95
N ALA A 235 8.96 9.25 -5.01
CA ALA A 235 8.12 8.82 -3.89
C ALA A 235 8.47 7.42 -3.40
N VAL A 236 8.50 6.46 -4.33
CA VAL A 236 8.87 5.07 -4.03
C VAL A 236 10.27 4.96 -3.44
N LEU A 237 11.24 5.76 -3.93
CA LEU A 237 12.59 5.81 -3.34
C LEU A 237 12.56 6.34 -1.91
N GLY A 238 11.74 7.35 -1.61
CA GLY A 238 11.53 7.86 -0.26
C GLY A 238 11.04 6.77 0.67
N THR A 239 9.98 6.06 0.28
CA THR A 239 9.41 4.93 1.03
C THR A 239 10.44 3.82 1.25
N LEU A 240 11.23 3.46 0.23
CA LEU A 240 12.34 2.49 0.38
C LEU A 240 13.39 2.95 1.38
N CYS A 241 13.84 4.21 1.29
CA CYS A 241 14.88 4.74 2.17
C CYS A 241 14.40 4.87 3.62
N GLU A 242 13.12 5.14 3.83
CA GLU A 242 12.49 5.17 5.14
C GLU A 242 12.47 3.79 5.80
N HIS A 243 12.00 2.77 5.08
CA HIS A 243 11.85 1.43 5.64
C HIS A 243 13.14 0.61 5.64
N VAL A 244 14.12 0.96 4.80
CA VAL A 244 15.42 0.26 4.69
C VAL A 244 16.58 1.26 4.81
N PRO A 245 16.92 1.74 6.02
CA PRO A 245 17.96 2.75 6.21
C PRO A 245 19.35 2.33 5.73
N GLU A 246 19.67 1.03 5.74
CA GLU A 246 20.94 0.53 5.22
C GLU A 246 21.03 0.70 3.69
N LEU A 247 19.93 0.52 2.97
CA LEU A 247 19.85 0.83 1.54
C LEU A 247 20.05 2.33 1.29
N ALA A 248 19.48 3.20 2.12
CA ALA A 248 19.68 4.65 1.98
C ALA A 248 21.16 5.05 2.08
N LYS A 249 21.94 4.40 2.97
CA LYS A 249 23.39 4.60 3.08
C LYS A 249 24.12 4.09 1.83
N GLU A 250 23.76 2.91 1.33
CA GLU A 250 24.38 2.36 0.12
C GLU A 250 24.11 3.25 -1.11
N LEU A 251 22.84 3.63 -1.30
CA LEU A 251 22.40 4.51 -2.38
C LEU A 251 23.16 5.84 -2.37
N ARG A 252 23.38 6.45 -1.20
CA ARG A 252 24.17 7.67 -1.03
C ARG A 252 25.59 7.52 -1.56
N THR A 253 26.25 6.39 -1.31
CA THR A 253 27.62 6.13 -1.75
C THR A 253 27.72 5.71 -3.22
N THR A 254 26.60 5.30 -3.82
CA THR A 254 26.54 4.85 -5.21
C THR A 254 26.69 6.03 -6.16
N THR A 255 27.93 6.34 -6.53
CA THR A 255 28.22 7.26 -7.63
C THR A 255 27.99 6.53 -8.95
N ALA A 256 26.91 6.88 -9.66
CA ALA A 256 26.65 6.30 -10.97
C ALA A 256 27.75 6.74 -11.97
N GLY A 257 28.78 5.92 -12.12
CA GLY A 257 29.73 6.00 -13.25
C GLY A 257 30.85 7.03 -13.15
N GLY A 258 31.31 7.44 -11.96
CA GLY A 258 32.55 8.22 -11.81
C GLY A 258 32.46 9.72 -12.15
N CYS A 259 31.27 10.25 -12.41
CA CYS A 259 31.00 11.69 -12.37
C CYS A 259 30.36 12.03 -11.02
N SER A 260 30.92 13.00 -10.29
CA SER A 260 30.43 13.45 -8.98
C SER A 260 29.03 14.09 -9.04
N GLU A 261 28.54 14.46 -10.23
CA GLU A 261 27.25 15.12 -10.45
C GLU A 261 26.08 14.17 -10.78
N SER A 262 26.33 12.86 -10.92
CA SER A 262 25.32 11.87 -11.38
C SER A 262 24.80 10.93 -10.28
N GLY A 263 24.99 11.27 -9.00
CA GLY A 263 24.51 10.48 -7.87
C GLY A 263 22.99 10.57 -7.65
N ILE A 264 22.44 9.60 -6.90
CA ILE A 264 21.01 9.59 -6.54
C ILE A 264 20.60 10.83 -5.75
N VAL A 265 21.47 11.33 -4.87
CA VAL A 265 21.24 12.56 -4.09
C VAL A 265 21.01 13.75 -5.01
N SER A 266 21.87 13.94 -6.03
CA SER A 266 21.72 14.99 -7.03
C SER A 266 20.47 14.81 -7.90
N LEU A 267 20.10 13.56 -8.20
CA LEU A 267 18.87 13.24 -8.93
C LEU A 267 17.62 13.67 -8.14
N VAL A 268 17.53 13.32 -6.86
CA VAL A 268 16.40 13.72 -6.01
C VAL A 268 16.38 15.24 -5.79
N ALA A 269 17.54 15.86 -5.58
CA ALA A 269 17.64 17.33 -5.49
C ALA A 269 17.14 18.04 -6.75
N LYS A 270 17.33 17.46 -7.94
CA LYS A 270 16.74 18.01 -9.16
C LYS A 270 15.21 18.02 -9.11
N HIS A 271 14.57 16.99 -8.56
CA HIS A 271 13.11 16.96 -8.37
C HIS A 271 12.66 17.96 -7.31
N LEU A 272 13.43 18.14 -6.23
CA LEU A 272 13.18 19.19 -5.25
C LEU A 272 13.22 20.59 -5.90
N LEU A 273 14.16 20.85 -6.81
CA LEU A 273 14.33 22.18 -7.39
C LEU A 273 13.37 22.46 -8.56
N LEU A 274 13.05 21.45 -9.37
CA LEU A 274 12.37 21.63 -10.66
C LEU A 274 11.02 20.91 -10.77
N GLY A 275 10.64 20.11 -9.78
CA GLY A 275 9.39 19.35 -9.78
C GLY A 275 8.14 20.20 -9.52
N SER A 276 6.97 19.59 -9.69
CA SER A 276 5.72 20.13 -9.13
C SER A 276 5.80 20.23 -7.61
N ILE A 277 4.97 21.05 -6.96
CA ILE A 277 4.96 21.16 -5.49
C ILE A 277 4.92 19.78 -4.81
N GLN A 278 4.04 18.88 -5.26
CA GLN A 278 3.93 17.53 -4.70
C GLN A 278 5.25 16.75 -4.86
N ALA A 279 5.92 16.90 -6.00
CA ALA A 279 7.24 16.32 -6.22
C ALA A 279 8.33 16.96 -5.38
N GLN A 280 8.25 18.28 -5.12
CA GLN A 280 9.19 18.98 -4.24
C GLN A 280 9.08 18.45 -2.81
N ASP A 281 7.87 18.31 -2.30
CA ASP A 281 7.60 17.78 -0.96
C ASP A 281 8.07 16.33 -0.81
N THR A 282 7.72 15.48 -1.78
CA THR A 282 8.18 14.09 -1.84
C THR A 282 9.71 13.98 -1.96
N ALA A 283 10.34 14.86 -2.76
CA ALA A 283 11.79 14.91 -2.90
C ALA A 283 12.47 15.41 -1.62
N ALA A 284 11.84 16.31 -0.86
CA ALA A 284 12.33 16.74 0.45
C ALA A 284 12.35 15.57 1.44
N ARG A 285 11.25 14.80 1.56
CA ARG A 285 11.20 13.56 2.35
C ARG A 285 12.28 12.57 1.93
N THR A 286 12.39 12.32 0.63
CA THR A 286 13.38 11.37 0.09
C THR A 286 14.81 11.82 0.37
N LEU A 287 15.12 13.11 0.20
CA LEU A 287 16.43 13.67 0.54
C LEU A 287 16.73 13.59 2.02
N TRP A 288 15.75 13.81 2.90
CA TRP A 288 15.94 13.67 4.34
C TRP A 288 16.44 12.27 4.70
N TYR A 289 15.77 11.21 4.23
CA TYR A 289 16.22 9.84 4.48
C TYR A 289 17.56 9.52 3.80
N LEU A 290 17.77 10.01 2.57
CA LEU A 290 19.04 9.85 1.88
C LEU A 290 20.18 10.62 2.54
N THR A 291 19.93 11.63 3.38
CA THR A 291 20.97 12.46 4.02
C THR A 291 21.15 12.19 5.51
N LEU A 292 20.27 11.38 6.10
CA LEU A 292 20.30 11.06 7.52
C LEU A 292 21.68 10.53 7.95
N GLY A 293 22.34 11.26 8.85
CA GLY A 293 23.65 10.89 9.40
C GLY A 293 24.87 11.20 8.54
N ASP A 294 24.76 11.97 7.44
CA ASP A 294 25.92 12.47 6.69
C ASP A 294 25.82 13.96 6.39
N GLU A 295 26.51 14.73 7.23
CA GLU A 295 26.59 16.20 7.14
C GLU A 295 27.39 16.67 5.93
N ASN A 296 28.23 15.81 5.33
CA ASN A 296 29.08 16.21 4.20
C ASN A 296 28.28 16.44 2.92
N ILE A 297 27.03 15.98 2.84
CA ILE A 297 26.21 16.11 1.63
C ILE A 297 25.97 17.58 1.25
N PHE A 298 25.76 18.42 2.27
CA PHE A 298 25.53 19.86 2.13
C PHE A 298 26.79 20.70 2.41
N GLY A 299 27.91 20.06 2.71
CA GLY A 299 29.19 20.73 2.92
C GLY A 299 29.77 21.30 1.62
N PRO A 300 30.87 22.07 1.69
CA PRO A 300 31.46 22.75 0.54
C PRO A 300 31.97 21.80 -0.56
N ASP A 301 32.38 20.59 -0.17
CA ASP A 301 32.82 19.52 -1.09
C ASP A 301 31.72 18.48 -1.37
N GLY A 302 30.50 18.72 -0.87
CA GLY A 302 29.37 17.83 -0.99
C GLY A 302 28.74 17.82 -2.39
N PRO A 303 28.02 16.75 -2.77
CA PRO A 303 27.35 16.64 -4.07
C PRO A 303 26.28 17.70 -4.31
N LEU A 304 25.81 18.41 -3.27
CA LEU A 304 24.81 19.47 -3.35
C LEU A 304 25.37 20.87 -3.09
N ALA A 305 26.69 21.03 -2.91
CA ALA A 305 27.33 22.29 -2.52
C ALA A 305 26.96 23.48 -3.43
N SER A 306 26.85 23.26 -4.73
CA SER A 306 26.52 24.32 -5.70
C SER A 306 25.04 24.70 -5.74
N GLN A 307 24.17 23.95 -5.05
CA GLN A 307 22.71 24.08 -5.10
C GLN A 307 22.10 24.45 -3.74
N VAL A 308 22.92 24.56 -2.68
CA VAL A 308 22.45 24.72 -1.30
C VAL A 308 21.52 25.92 -1.13
N GLU A 309 21.84 27.09 -1.71
CA GLU A 309 21.00 28.28 -1.64
C GLU A 309 19.60 28.05 -2.26
N ALA A 310 19.55 27.41 -3.43
CA ALA A 310 18.31 27.11 -4.13
C ALA A 310 17.47 26.08 -3.35
N ILE A 311 18.13 25.04 -2.82
CA ILE A 311 17.51 24.01 -1.98
C ILE A 311 16.91 24.64 -0.73
N ALA A 312 17.67 25.47 -0.01
CA ALA A 312 17.20 26.17 1.18
C ALA A 312 16.00 27.07 0.87
N SER A 313 16.01 27.75 -0.28
CA SER A 313 14.88 28.58 -0.71
C SER A 313 13.60 27.77 -0.94
N VAL A 314 13.68 26.62 -1.61
CA VAL A 314 12.52 25.75 -1.83
C VAL A 314 12.02 25.17 -0.52
N LEU A 315 12.91 24.68 0.35
CA LEU A 315 12.52 24.10 1.63
C LEU A 315 11.83 25.11 2.55
N ARG A 316 12.28 26.38 2.57
CA ARG A 316 11.57 27.45 3.29
C ARG A 316 10.16 27.65 2.75
N ALA A 317 10.02 27.71 1.43
CA ALA A 317 8.71 27.88 0.80
C ALA A 317 7.75 26.72 1.12
N LEU A 318 8.25 25.47 1.17
CA LEU A 318 7.45 24.31 1.58
C LEU A 318 7.00 24.41 3.04
N VAL A 319 7.92 24.75 3.95
CA VAL A 319 7.62 24.88 5.40
C VAL A 319 6.64 26.04 5.66
N GLU A 320 6.86 27.21 5.04
CA GLU A 320 5.97 28.37 5.15
C GLU A 320 4.57 28.07 4.62
N ARG A 321 4.48 27.31 3.52
CA ARG A 321 3.20 26.89 2.97
C ARG A 321 2.47 25.95 3.92
N SER A 322 3.13 24.92 4.46
CA SER A 322 2.50 24.00 5.41
C SER A 322 1.98 24.73 6.64
N ALA A 323 2.77 25.66 7.20
CA ALA A 323 2.35 26.45 8.36
C ALA A 323 1.11 27.32 8.05
N LYS A 324 1.01 27.86 6.82
CA LYS A 324 -0.15 28.63 6.38
C LYS A 324 -1.38 27.74 6.16
N ASP A 325 -1.19 26.57 5.58
CA ASP A 325 -2.27 25.61 5.33
C ASP A 325 -2.84 25.08 6.67
N GLU A 326 -1.99 24.85 7.67
CA GLU A 326 -2.38 24.55 9.06
C GLU A 326 -3.18 25.69 9.72
N GLU A 327 -2.70 26.94 9.63
CA GLU A 327 -3.41 28.11 10.19
C GLU A 327 -4.79 28.31 9.53
N GLU A 328 -4.89 28.11 8.21
CA GLU A 328 -6.16 28.19 7.50
C GLU A 328 -7.14 27.08 7.91
N GLU A 329 -6.66 25.86 8.15
CA GLU A 329 -7.52 24.76 8.61
C GLU A 329 -7.94 24.94 10.06
N ASP A 330 -7.05 25.40 10.95
CA ASP A 330 -7.40 25.76 12.32
C ASP A 330 -8.46 26.86 12.36
N ALA A 331 -8.31 27.91 11.53
CA ALA A 331 -9.31 28.96 11.39
C ALA A 331 -10.66 28.42 10.87
N ARG A 332 -10.66 27.45 9.96
CA ARG A 332 -11.88 26.78 9.49
C ARG A 332 -12.54 25.93 10.58
N ILE A 333 -11.75 25.21 11.37
CA ILE A 333 -12.24 24.42 12.50
C ILE A 333 -12.88 25.32 13.54
N ASP A 334 -12.25 26.44 13.87
CA ASP A 334 -12.79 27.44 14.81
C ASP A 334 -14.08 28.08 14.30
N LEU A 335 -14.15 28.41 13.00
CA LEU A 335 -15.39 28.90 12.38
C LEU A 335 -16.51 27.86 12.45
N ARG A 336 -16.22 26.58 12.15
CA ARG A 336 -17.20 25.50 12.27
C ARG A 336 -17.68 25.34 13.71
N ARG A 337 -16.77 25.36 14.68
CA ARG A 337 -17.08 25.26 16.11
C ARG A 337 -17.98 26.42 16.56
N ASN A 338 -17.64 27.65 16.21
CA ASN A 338 -18.42 28.83 16.56
C ASN A 338 -19.78 28.91 15.83
N SER A 339 -19.92 28.29 14.65
CA SER A 339 -21.18 28.26 13.89
C SER A 339 -22.23 27.31 14.44
N VAL A 340 -21.81 26.23 15.14
CA VAL A 340 -22.73 25.22 15.68
C VAL A 340 -23.45 25.74 16.93
N ASP A 341 -22.83 26.63 17.71
CA ASP A 341 -23.40 27.15 18.95
C ASP A 341 -24.52 28.19 18.74
N TYR A 342 -24.73 28.68 17.51
CA TYR A 342 -25.76 29.69 17.20
C TYR A 342 -27.12 29.13 16.76
N HIS A 343 -27.29 27.81 16.66
CA HIS A 343 -28.54 27.20 16.16
C HIS A 343 -29.41 26.46 17.20
N ASP A 344 -29.03 26.41 18.49
CA ASP A 344 -29.81 25.69 19.52
C ASP A 344 -30.61 26.57 20.49
N SER A 345 -30.71 27.89 20.23
CA SER A 345 -31.44 28.83 21.11
C SER A 345 -32.86 29.19 20.64
N ASN A 346 -33.42 28.50 19.62
CA ASN A 346 -34.80 28.71 19.15
C ASN A 346 -35.68 27.45 19.31
N LYS A 347 -35.62 26.78 20.46
CA LYS A 347 -36.63 25.82 20.91
C LYS A 347 -37.29 26.30 22.20
N ASP A 348 -37.94 27.45 22.11
CA ASP A 348 -39.01 27.82 23.03
C ASP A 348 -40.36 27.39 22.41
N GLY A 349 -41.13 26.62 23.18
CA GLY A 349 -42.58 26.53 23.03
C GLY A 349 -43.14 25.16 22.63
N GLY A 350 -43.22 24.25 23.59
CA GLY A 350 -44.00 23.01 23.46
C GLY A 350 -43.98 22.19 24.74
N GLU A 351 -44.56 22.72 25.81
CA GLU A 351 -44.99 21.92 26.96
C GLU A 351 -45.95 20.83 26.47
N ASP A 352 -45.64 19.56 26.71
CA ASP A 352 -46.65 18.53 27.00
C ASP A 352 -46.01 17.32 27.70
N ASP A 353 -46.27 17.31 29.01
CA ASP A 353 -46.50 16.23 29.96
C ASP A 353 -46.15 14.76 29.61
N ARG A 354 -45.35 14.16 30.52
CA ARG A 354 -45.22 12.74 30.92
C ARG A 354 -44.43 11.75 30.07
N GLY A 355 -43.37 11.23 30.69
CA GLY A 355 -42.90 9.87 30.47
C GLY A 355 -41.51 9.62 31.04
N GLU A 356 -41.44 9.12 32.27
CA GLU A 356 -40.25 8.49 32.84
C GLU A 356 -39.66 7.43 31.88
N VAL A 357 -38.33 7.35 31.82
CA VAL A 357 -37.51 6.20 32.24
C VAL A 357 -36.12 6.27 31.57
N GLY A 358 -35.09 6.38 32.40
CA GLY A 358 -33.88 5.53 32.30
C GLY A 358 -32.76 5.92 31.33
N GLY A 359 -31.71 6.55 31.89
CA GLY A 359 -30.42 5.86 32.03
C GLY A 359 -29.38 5.96 30.90
N GLY A 360 -28.36 6.80 31.13
CA GLY A 360 -26.98 6.64 30.69
C GLY A 360 -26.68 7.04 29.24
N SER A 361 -25.47 7.38 28.84
CA SER A 361 -24.19 7.61 29.51
C SER A 361 -23.32 8.29 28.45
N TYR A 362 -22.47 9.20 28.88
CA TYR A 362 -21.57 10.05 28.09
C TYR A 362 -20.87 9.33 26.91
N HIS A 363 -21.17 9.74 25.68
CA HIS A 363 -20.27 9.56 24.54
C HIS A 363 -19.36 10.77 24.39
N SER A 364 -18.20 10.67 25.04
CA SER A 364 -17.04 11.49 24.78
C SER A 364 -16.56 11.25 23.34
N ARG A 365 -16.70 12.25 22.47
CA ARG A 365 -16.09 12.27 21.14
C ARG A 365 -14.58 12.46 21.30
N ARG A 366 -13.87 11.35 21.43
CA ARG A 366 -12.43 11.30 21.23
C ARG A 366 -12.20 11.03 19.74
N SER A 367 -11.83 12.07 19.01
CA SER A 367 -11.21 11.96 17.68
C SER A 367 -9.85 11.32 17.90
N SER A 368 -9.74 10.05 17.56
CA SER A 368 -8.49 9.29 17.54
C SER A 368 -8.25 8.95 16.09
N TYR A 369 -7.16 9.48 15.54
CA TYR A 369 -6.51 8.91 14.36
C TYR A 369 -6.36 7.41 14.60
N GLY A 370 -7.03 6.62 13.77
CA GLY A 370 -6.95 5.17 13.72
C GLY A 370 -6.80 4.82 12.25
N GLY A 371 -5.64 4.26 11.90
CA GLY A 371 -5.22 3.99 10.53
C GLY A 371 -6.33 3.43 9.67
N GLY A 372 -6.60 4.12 8.57
CA GLY A 372 -7.54 3.71 7.54
C GLY A 372 -7.03 2.44 6.88
N GLY A 373 -7.48 1.29 7.38
CA GLY A 373 -7.54 0.07 6.60
C GLY A 373 -8.48 0.29 5.42
N VAL A 374 -7.92 0.61 4.26
CA VAL A 374 -8.62 0.68 2.98
C VAL A 374 -8.93 -0.73 2.50
N ASP A 375 -9.95 -1.37 3.08
CA ASP A 375 -10.54 -2.60 2.51
C ASP A 375 -12.06 -2.57 2.65
N GLY A 376 -12.64 -1.72 1.80
CA GLY A 376 -14.08 -1.53 1.66
C GLY A 376 -14.48 -0.94 0.32
N PHE A 377 -13.78 -1.28 -0.78
CA PHE A 377 -14.18 -0.88 -2.12
C PHE A 377 -15.23 -1.83 -2.69
N GLY A 378 -16.50 -1.45 -2.56
CA GLY A 378 -17.54 -1.87 -3.50
C GLY A 378 -17.34 -1.20 -4.86
N PRO A 379 -17.76 -1.79 -5.98
CA PRO A 379 -17.61 -1.19 -7.30
C PRO A 379 -18.64 -0.06 -7.44
N GLY A 380 -18.21 1.15 -7.12
CA GLY A 380 -19.00 2.38 -7.18
C GLY A 380 -18.12 3.60 -7.48
N LEU A 381 -17.14 3.46 -8.35
CA LEU A 381 -16.31 4.57 -8.83
C LEU A 381 -17.01 5.31 -9.96
N ALA A 382 -17.90 6.22 -9.59
CA ALA A 382 -18.34 7.32 -10.43
C ALA A 382 -18.45 8.59 -9.57
N ALA A 383 -17.42 9.43 -9.66
CA ALA A 383 -17.44 10.87 -9.36
C ALA A 383 -17.79 11.30 -7.91
N ALA A 384 -17.09 10.75 -6.91
CA ALA A 384 -16.68 11.58 -5.78
C ALA A 384 -15.34 12.21 -6.17
N ALA A 385 -15.31 13.53 -6.37
CA ALA A 385 -14.05 14.25 -6.42
C ALA A 385 -13.39 14.04 -5.05
N ALA A 386 -12.51 13.05 -4.97
CA ALA A 386 -11.66 12.85 -3.81
C ALA A 386 -10.90 14.17 -3.64
N VAL A 387 -11.18 14.86 -2.54
CA VAL A 387 -10.18 15.73 -1.94
C VAL A 387 -9.06 14.77 -1.58
N ILE A 388 -8.12 14.56 -2.51
CA ILE A 388 -6.87 13.92 -2.19
C ILE A 388 -6.25 14.90 -1.20
N GLU A 389 -6.30 14.56 0.09
CA GLU A 389 -5.50 15.25 1.09
C GLU A 389 -4.07 15.20 0.55
N GLU A 390 -3.53 16.35 0.16
CA GLU A 390 -2.12 16.47 -0.22
C GLU A 390 -1.34 16.14 1.06
N VAL A 391 -0.77 14.94 1.12
CA VAL A 391 0.14 14.56 2.20
C VAL A 391 1.31 15.54 2.11
N CYS A 392 1.53 16.31 3.18
CA CYS A 392 2.63 17.27 3.28
C CYS A 392 3.70 16.73 4.23
N PHE A 393 4.94 16.66 3.76
CA PHE A 393 6.12 16.21 4.50
C PHE A 393 6.89 17.40 5.11
N ALA A 394 6.14 18.29 5.77
CA ALA A 394 6.68 19.54 6.31
C ALA A 394 7.73 19.32 7.40
N GLU A 395 7.58 18.27 8.22
CA GLU A 395 8.57 17.92 9.24
C GLU A 395 9.91 17.53 8.61
N GLU A 396 9.90 16.69 7.58
CA GLU A 396 11.09 16.28 6.84
C GLU A 396 11.73 17.48 6.13
N ALA A 397 10.93 18.33 5.50
CA ALA A 397 11.41 19.56 4.87
C ALA A 397 12.08 20.50 5.90
N GLN A 398 11.49 20.64 7.10
CA GLN A 398 12.05 21.44 8.19
C GLN A 398 13.35 20.84 8.72
N ARG A 399 13.41 19.52 8.94
CA ARG A 399 14.61 18.81 9.39
C ARG A 399 15.74 18.92 8.37
N LEU A 400 15.42 18.79 7.09
CA LEU A 400 16.35 18.96 5.98
C LEU A 400 16.87 20.40 5.91
N LEU A 401 16.00 21.40 6.06
CA LEU A 401 16.39 22.82 6.11
C LEU A 401 17.32 23.11 7.28
N LYS A 402 17.04 22.55 8.47
CA LYS A 402 17.93 22.68 9.64
C LYS A 402 19.31 22.08 9.36
N ALA A 403 19.39 20.92 8.70
CA ALA A 403 20.64 20.29 8.32
C ALA A 403 21.42 21.14 7.28
N VAL A 404 20.73 21.69 6.28
CA VAL A 404 21.32 22.59 5.28
C VAL A 404 21.94 23.83 5.95
N ILE A 405 21.21 24.49 6.86
CA ILE A 405 21.66 25.68 7.59
C ILE A 405 22.82 25.35 8.53
N ALA A 406 22.82 24.17 9.16
CA ALA A 406 23.91 23.75 10.04
C ALA A 406 25.25 23.65 9.29
N CYS A 407 25.21 23.21 8.02
CA CYS A 407 26.39 23.11 7.17
C CYS A 407 26.78 24.45 6.50
N ASN A 408 25.83 25.37 6.37
CA ASN A 408 25.95 26.63 5.61
C ASN A 408 25.39 27.81 6.45
N PRO A 409 26.13 28.27 7.48
CA PRO A 409 25.63 29.24 8.46
C PRO A 409 25.27 30.60 7.87
N GLU A 410 25.83 30.96 6.71
CA GLU A 410 25.48 32.16 5.93
C GLU A 410 24.02 32.16 5.43
N LEU A 411 23.38 31.00 5.37
CA LEU A 411 21.96 30.87 5.04
C LEU A 411 21.03 31.15 6.23
N ARG A 412 21.56 31.45 7.42
CA ARG A 412 20.77 32.02 8.51
C ARG A 412 20.33 33.43 8.11
N ILE A 413 19.12 33.53 7.58
CA ILE A 413 18.43 34.82 7.52
C ILE A 413 18.11 35.22 8.96
N GLU A 414 18.22 36.51 9.29
CA GLU A 414 17.80 37.11 10.58
C GLU A 414 16.27 37.03 10.81
N SER A 415 15.60 36.01 10.25
CA SER A 415 14.19 35.72 10.45
C SER A 415 13.98 35.39 11.92
N GLY A 416 13.27 36.29 12.61
CA GLY A 416 12.91 36.15 14.02
C GLY A 416 12.36 34.75 14.30
N ASP A 417 12.93 34.12 15.33
CA ASP A 417 12.57 32.82 15.90
C ASP A 417 11.62 31.99 15.01
N ILE A 418 12.19 31.17 14.11
CA ILE A 418 11.53 29.94 13.66
C ILE A 418 11.33 29.12 14.94
N SER A 419 10.24 29.38 15.64
CA SER A 419 10.06 28.88 16.99
C SER A 419 9.94 27.36 16.92
N ASP A 420 10.69 26.65 17.77
CA ASP A 420 10.64 25.19 17.90
C ASP A 420 9.26 24.64 18.34
N LYS A 421 8.19 25.45 18.29
CA LYS A 421 6.83 25.10 18.72
C LYS A 421 6.09 24.15 17.78
N GLY A 422 6.54 23.99 16.52
CA GLY A 422 5.86 23.13 15.54
C GLY A 422 6.06 21.62 15.73
N ALA A 423 7.13 21.18 16.38
CA ALA A 423 7.48 19.75 16.45
C ALA A 423 6.77 18.95 17.57
N SER A 424 5.74 19.52 18.23
CA SER A 424 5.11 18.89 19.41
C SER A 424 3.71 18.31 19.17
N CYS A 425 3.12 18.41 17.97
CA CYS A 425 1.72 18.03 17.76
C CYS A 425 1.46 16.62 17.19
N CYS A 426 2.47 15.89 16.73
CA CYS A 426 2.26 14.60 16.02
C CYS A 426 2.73 13.34 16.78
N MET A 427 2.97 13.41 18.10
CA MET A 427 3.11 12.21 18.95
C MET A 427 1.91 12.05 19.89
N MET A 428 0.78 11.59 19.35
CA MET A 428 -0.29 10.92 20.11
C MET A 428 -0.94 9.80 19.32
#